data_AF-Q1CQW8-F1
#
_entry.id   AF-Q1CQW8-F1
#
_cell.length_a   1.000
_cell.length_b   1.000
_cell.length_c   1.000
_cell.angle_alpha   90.00
_cell.angle_beta   90.00
_cell.angle_gamma   90.00
#
_symmetry.space_group_name_H-M   'P 1'
#
loop_
_entity.id
_entity.type
_entity.pdbx_description
1 polymer ?
#
loop_
_entity_poly.entity_id
_entity_poly.type
_entity_poly.pdbx_seq_one_letter_code
_entity_poly.pdbx_strand_id
1 'polypeptide(L)' 'MAKPTSKSTVEEIKRYLTSKGIDFSGKTLKSDLLALAGVEEV' A
#
# COMPACT_ATOMS: atom_id res chain seq x y z
N MET A 1 -10.44 -7.98 1.92
CA MET A 1 -9.03 -7.85 1.53
C MET A 1 -8.20 -7.70 2.79
N ALA A 2 -7.13 -8.49 2.94
CA ALA A 2 -6.20 -8.33 4.05
C ALA A 2 -5.40 -7.04 3.86
N LYS A 3 -5.03 -6.39 4.97
CA LYS A 3 -4.10 -5.26 4.96
C LYS A 3 -2.74 -5.77 4.45
N PRO A 4 -2.08 -5.08 3.51
CA PRO A 4 -0.77 -5.49 3.04
C PRO A 4 0.25 -5.48 4.19
N THR A 5 1.38 -6.14 3.98
CA THR A 5 2.52 -6.17 4.91
C THR A 5 3.81 -5.85 4.15
N SER A 6 4.94 -5.68 4.83
CA SER A 6 6.23 -5.44 4.17
C SER A 6 6.61 -6.54 3.17
N LYS A 7 6.04 -7.74 3.31
CA LYS A 7 6.19 -8.87 2.38
C LYS A 7 5.27 -8.80 1.16
N SER A 8 4.21 -7.99 1.19
CA SER A 8 3.29 -7.83 0.07
C SER A 8 3.98 -7.20 -1.14
N THR A 9 3.52 -7.58 -2.31
CA THR A 9 3.96 -6.98 -3.56
C THR A 9 3.37 -5.58 -3.75
N VAL A 10 4.00 -4.76 -4.59
CA VAL A 10 3.49 -3.42 -4.93
C VAL A 10 2.07 -3.49 -5.50
N GLU A 11 1.77 -4.52 -6.29
CA GLU A 11 0.44 -4.75 -6.85
C GLU A 11 -0.62 -5.02 -5.78
N GLU A 12 -0.31 -5.87 -4.80
CA GLU A 12 -1.24 -6.15 -3.69
C GLU A 12 -1.52 -4.90 -2.85
N ILE A 13 -0.47 -4.10 -2.60
CA ILE A 13 -0.61 -2.84 -1.88
C ILE A 13 -1.50 -1.87 -2.68
N LYS A 14 -1.24 -1.70 -3.98
CA LYS A 14 -2.08 -0.85 -4.86
C LYS A 14 -3.53 -1.31 -4.89
N ARG A 15 -3.80 -2.62 -5.02
CA ARG A 15 -5.16 -3.16 -4.96
C ARG A 15 -5.83 -2.81 -3.64
N TYR A 16 -5.13 -2.94 -2.52
CA TYR A 16 -5.66 -2.56 -1.21
C TYR A 16 -6.00 -1.07 -1.15
N LEU A 17 -5.07 -0.21 -1.58
CA LEU A 17 -5.28 1.25 -1.61
C LEU A 17 -6.48 1.62 -2.50
N THR A 18 -6.55 1.07 -3.71
CA THR A 18 -7.70 1.27 -4.62
C THR A 18 -9.01 0.78 -4.00
N SER A 19 -9.03 -0.39 -3.37
CA SER A 19 -10.22 -0.91 -2.66
C SER A 19 -10.63 -0.03 -1.47
N LYS A 20 -9.70 0.71 -0.89
CA LYS A 20 -9.95 1.67 0.19
C LYS A 20 -10.26 3.08 -0.34
N GLY A 21 -10.20 3.31 -1.65
CA GLY A 21 -10.34 4.64 -2.23
C GLY A 21 -9.20 5.59 -1.86
N ILE A 22 -8.04 5.06 -1.48
CA ILE A 22 -6.86 5.85 -1.14
C ILE A 22 -6.14 6.18 -2.44
N ASP A 23 -6.03 7.49 -2.73
CA ASP A 23 -5.22 7.95 -3.84
C ASP A 23 -3.73 7.81 -3.50
N PHE A 24 -2.99 7.23 -4.43
CA PHE A 24 -1.54 7.07 -4.36
C PHE A 24 -0.84 7.70 -5.55
N SER A 25 -1.52 8.62 -6.24
CA SER A 25 -0.99 9.32 -7.40
C SER A 25 0.23 10.14 -6.97
N GLY A 26 1.38 9.91 -7.63
CA GLY A 26 2.66 10.52 -7.25
C GLY A 26 3.51 9.69 -6.27
N LYS A 27 3.01 8.57 -5.74
CA LYS A 27 3.80 7.62 -4.95
C LYS A 27 4.19 6.40 -5.78
N THR A 28 5.47 6.30 -6.11
CA THR A 28 6.04 5.19 -6.89
C THR A 28 6.78 4.17 -6.03
N LEU A 29 7.19 4.56 -4.82
CA LEU A 29 7.94 3.70 -3.91
C LEU A 29 7.02 2.75 -3.14
N LYS A 30 7.48 1.51 -2.95
CA LYS A 30 6.76 0.49 -2.19
C LYS A 30 6.51 0.93 -0.74
N SER A 31 7.52 1.53 -0.10
CA SER A 31 7.45 2.04 1.27
C SER A 31 6.37 3.12 1.43
N ASP A 32 6.28 4.05 0.48
CA ASP A 32 5.23 5.08 0.45
C ASP A 32 3.82 4.49 0.34
N LEU A 33 3.65 3.48 -0.51
CA LEU A 33 2.38 2.77 -0.68
C LEU A 33 2.01 1.98 0.59
N LEU A 34 3.00 1.38 1.25
CA LEU A 34 2.83 0.69 2.54
C LEU A 34 2.41 1.65 3.65
N ALA A 35 3.05 2.81 3.73
CA ALA A 35 2.70 3.86 4.69
C ALA A 35 1.27 4.35 4.48
N LEU A 36 0.83 4.55 3.22
CA LEU A 36 -0.57 4.86 2.90
C LEU A 36 -1.53 3.76 3.32
N ALA A 37 -1.11 2.49 3.24
CA ALA A 37 -1.90 1.37 3.71
C ALA A 37 -1.96 1.30 5.25
N GLY A 38 -1.29 2.22 5.96
CA GLY A 38 -1.20 2.28 7.42
C GLY A 38 -0.29 1.20 7.99
N VAL A 39 0.63 0.68 7.19
CA VAL A 39 1.60 -0.35 7.59
C VAL A 39 2.93 0.35 7.79
N GLU A 40 3.30 0.53 9.05
CA GLU A 40 4.64 0.99 9.39
C GLU A 40 5.59 -0.21 9.25
N GLU A 41 6.69 -0.03 8.52
CA GLU A 41 7.77 -1.03 8.45
C GLU A 41 8.43 -1.04 9.83
N VAL A 42 8.01 -1.96 10.70
CA VAL A 42 8.67 -2.27 11.99
C VAL A 42 9.82 -3.24 11.79
#